data_AF-A0A968DWQ9-F1
#
_entry.id   AF-A0A968DWQ9-F1
#
_cell.length_a   1.000
_cell.length_b   1.000
_cell.length_c   1.000
_cell.angle_alpha   90.00
_cell.angle_beta   90.00
_cell.angle_gamma   90.00
#
_symmetry.space_group_name_H-M   'P 1'
#
loop_
_entity.id
_entity.type
_entity.pdbx_description
1 polymer ?
#
loop_
_entity_poly.entity_id
_entity_poly.type
_entity_poly.pdbx_seq_one_letter_code
_entity_poly.pdbx_strand_id
1 'polypeptide(L)'
;MFDALQGAEFKIADIQTKESISKPAAPFITSTLQQAAANRLGFTTKRTMRVAQQLYEGIDLGSMGYLGLITYMRTDSTHLSPEALDEARNFIKRHIGAEYLPAKANIYASKKTAQQAHEAIRPTDVDFPPDDIKPFLSEEQHKLYDLIWRRFVASQMKPSKSNITTLDIVAETSIGPCHYKASGRVLVFDGFTKIWPTNSNGQQLPVTEVGQKLAVVDIKAEQHFTKPPARYTEGSLVKALEKEGIGRPSTYASIISTIQDRKYVDKQEKKFFATDLGEVVTDKLNEYFPRIMDIAFTRHMEAELDKIEEQHIEWLGVLKAFYGPFKESLDTATEEMKHAKAEVTPSEYSCPRCEKGLVYRFGKNGRFLSCSAYPDCKFSAPCDKEGKMLEEKVSEHKCRACGKPMVYKNGRFGPFLGCSDYPNCKTILNIDKDGNVLPPKPPPKPTGIKCYKCKDGELVIRQSKRGPFLGCGRFPKCRTIISIKQLEHLKKLQAEGQWPPKTFEEADLLLGRKKAKKAKATK
;
A
#
# COMPACT_ATOMS: atom_id res chain seq x y z
N MET A 1 42.69 13.09 17.19
CA MET A 1 42.28 11.68 17.46
C MET A 1 42.73 10.78 16.33
N PHE A 2 42.36 11.03 15.07
CA PHE A 2 42.83 10.24 13.92
C PHE A 2 44.36 10.14 13.84
N ASP A 3 45.07 11.27 13.92
CA ASP A 3 46.54 11.29 13.88
C ASP A 3 47.19 10.58 15.08
N ALA A 4 46.51 10.55 16.23
CA ALA A 4 46.99 9.86 17.43
C ALA A 4 46.85 8.33 17.34
N LEU A 5 46.04 7.82 16.39
CA LEU A 5 45.89 6.39 16.13
C LEU A 5 46.91 5.89 15.11
N GLN A 6 47.54 6.78 14.34
CA GLN A 6 48.61 6.41 13.41
C GLN A 6 49.86 6.00 14.20
N GLY A 7 50.22 4.71 14.11
CA GLY A 7 51.34 4.14 14.85
C GLY A 7 51.00 3.64 16.26
N ALA A 8 49.74 3.71 16.68
CA ALA A 8 49.30 3.12 17.94
C ALA A 8 49.33 1.59 17.89
N GLU A 9 49.68 0.95 19.00
CA GLU A 9 49.65 -0.51 19.13
C GLU A 9 48.25 -0.96 19.59
N PHE A 10 47.58 -1.76 18.77
CA PHE A 10 46.27 -2.32 19.09
C PHE A 10 46.44 -3.71 19.68
N LYS A 11 45.71 -4.02 20.75
CA LYS A 11 45.72 -5.34 21.37
C LYS A 11 44.31 -5.79 21.78
N ILE A 12 44.09 -7.10 21.77
CA ILE A 12 42.89 -7.69 22.35
C ILE A 12 42.95 -7.54 23.87
N ALA A 13 42.01 -6.80 24.45
CA ALA A 13 41.93 -6.61 25.90
C ALA A 13 41.04 -7.67 26.56
N ASP A 14 39.91 -8.02 25.93
CA ASP A 14 39.00 -9.04 26.42
C ASP A 14 38.30 -9.78 25.25
N ILE A 15 37.91 -11.02 25.50
CA ILE A 15 37.15 -11.86 24.58
C ILE A 15 35.96 -12.45 25.33
N GLN A 16 34.75 -12.01 24.96
CA GLN A 16 33.52 -12.54 25.55
C GLN A 16 32.75 -13.35 24.52
N THR A 17 32.57 -14.65 24.78
CA THR A 17 31.69 -15.51 23.97
C THR A 17 30.45 -15.87 24.76
N LYS A 18 29.27 -15.59 24.20
CA LYS A 18 27.97 -15.92 24.80
C LYS A 18 27.12 -16.72 23.83
N GLU A 19 26.48 -17.78 24.32
CA GLU A 19 25.46 -18.51 23.55
C GLU A 19 24.22 -17.61 23.44
N SER A 20 23.75 -17.42 22.21
CA SER A 20 22.52 -16.70 21.87
C SER A 20 21.51 -17.67 21.30
N ILE A 21 20.33 -17.72 21.93
CA ILE A 21 19.22 -18.56 21.53
C ILE A 21 18.15 -17.68 20.88
N SER A 22 17.77 -18.00 19.64
CA SER A 22 16.65 -17.36 18.96
C SER A 22 15.49 -18.33 18.83
N LYS A 23 14.36 -17.98 19.43
CA LYS A 23 13.13 -18.79 19.39
C LYS A 23 12.35 -18.56 18.09
N PRO A 24 11.66 -19.58 17.56
CA PRO A 24 10.75 -19.38 16.44
C PRO A 24 9.58 -18.48 16.82
N ALA A 25 9.14 -17.65 15.87
CA ALA A 25 7.95 -16.84 16.05
C ALA A 25 6.67 -17.68 16.00
N ALA A 26 5.60 -17.15 16.58
CA ALA A 26 4.28 -17.78 16.56
C ALA A 26 3.76 -18.01 15.13
N PRO A 27 2.83 -18.96 14.93
CA PRO A 27 2.01 -19.05 13.74
C PRO A 27 1.39 -17.72 13.35
N PHE A 28 1.00 -17.59 12.08
CA PHE A 28 0.45 -16.31 11.62
C PHE A 28 -0.92 -16.03 12.22
N ILE A 29 -1.12 -14.76 12.53
CA ILE A 29 -2.42 -14.12 12.64
C ILE A 29 -2.55 -13.13 11.48
N THR A 30 -3.70 -12.51 11.32
CA THR A 30 -3.97 -11.61 10.20
C THR A 30 -2.94 -10.49 10.10
N SER A 31 -2.64 -9.84 11.23
CA SER A 31 -1.70 -8.71 11.27
C SER A 31 -0.26 -9.15 10.97
N THR A 32 0.20 -10.29 11.50
CA THR A 32 1.56 -10.78 11.31
C THR A 32 1.76 -11.37 9.91
N LEU A 33 0.72 -11.96 9.30
CA LEU A 33 0.71 -12.37 7.90
C LEU A 33 0.85 -11.16 6.97
N GLN A 34 0.03 -10.12 7.19
CA GLN A 34 0.10 -8.89 6.39
C GLN A 34 1.48 -8.21 6.48
N GLN A 35 2.05 -8.15 7.69
CA GLN A 35 3.41 -7.64 7.91
C GLN A 35 4.47 -8.47 7.18
N ALA A 36 4.43 -9.79 7.30
CA ALA A 36 5.40 -10.66 6.66
C ALA A 36 5.30 -10.65 5.14
N ALA A 37 4.08 -10.65 4.59
CA ALA A 37 3.84 -10.56 3.15
C ALA A 37 4.28 -9.21 2.57
N ALA A 38 4.08 -8.10 3.29
CA ALA A 38 4.59 -6.80 2.87
C ALA A 38 6.13 -6.76 2.84
N ASN A 39 6.77 -7.30 3.87
CA ASN A 39 8.23 -7.26 4.02
C ASN A 39 8.97 -8.23 3.10
N ARG A 40 8.46 -9.46 2.95
CA ARG A 40 9.12 -10.54 2.19
C ARG A 40 8.65 -10.65 0.75
N LEU A 41 7.37 -10.39 0.48
CA LEU A 41 6.77 -10.57 -0.85
C LEU A 41 6.45 -9.24 -1.55
N GLY A 42 6.50 -8.12 -0.83
CA GLY A 42 6.07 -6.82 -1.34
C GLY A 42 4.57 -6.74 -1.62
N PHE A 43 3.76 -7.61 -1.01
CA PHE A 43 2.31 -7.61 -1.19
C PHE A 43 1.67 -6.47 -0.39
N THR A 44 0.66 -5.82 -0.97
CA THR A 44 -0.21 -4.92 -0.21
C THR A 44 -1.14 -5.74 0.68
N THR A 45 -1.61 -5.15 1.77
CA THR A 45 -2.62 -5.73 2.68
C THR A 45 -3.82 -6.29 1.91
N LYS A 46 -4.37 -5.51 0.97
CA LYS A 46 -5.47 -5.94 0.08
C LYS A 46 -5.10 -7.13 -0.80
N ARG A 47 -3.89 -7.16 -1.37
CA ARG A 47 -3.41 -8.28 -2.20
C ARG A 47 -3.25 -9.55 -1.35
N THR A 48 -2.60 -9.42 -0.19
CA THR A 48 -2.44 -10.51 0.77
C THR A 48 -3.78 -11.13 1.15
N MET A 49 -4.76 -10.30 1.54
CA MET A 49 -6.08 -10.82 1.94
C MET A 49 -6.85 -11.47 0.79
N ARG A 50 -6.76 -10.93 -0.43
CA ARG A 50 -7.37 -11.55 -1.61
C ARG A 50 -6.80 -12.93 -1.90
N VAL A 51 -5.47 -13.07 -1.84
CA VAL A 51 -4.81 -14.36 -2.11
C VAL A 51 -5.07 -15.35 -0.97
N ALA A 52 -5.05 -14.90 0.28
CA ALA A 52 -5.40 -15.74 1.42
C ALA A 52 -6.85 -16.23 1.35
N GLN A 53 -7.80 -15.38 0.93
CA GLN A 53 -9.19 -15.78 0.69
C GLN A 53 -9.28 -16.92 -0.33
N GLN A 54 -8.55 -16.83 -1.45
CA GLN A 54 -8.52 -17.88 -2.47
C GLN A 54 -7.94 -19.19 -1.93
N LEU A 55 -6.85 -19.12 -1.17
CA LEU A 55 -6.23 -20.27 -0.53
C LEU A 55 -7.19 -20.93 0.49
N TYR A 56 -8.02 -20.15 1.19
CA TYR A 56 -9.01 -20.64 2.14
C TYR A 56 -10.25 -21.25 1.44
N GLU A 57 -10.82 -20.57 0.46
CA GLU A 57 -12.02 -21.02 -0.27
C GLU A 57 -11.76 -22.28 -1.09
N GLY A 58 -10.53 -22.43 -1.58
CA GLY A 58 -10.03 -23.64 -2.20
C GLY A 58 -9.37 -23.42 -3.56
N ILE A 59 -8.53 -24.37 -3.93
CA ILE A 59 -7.84 -24.42 -5.23
C ILE A 59 -8.04 -25.81 -5.81
N ASP A 60 -8.22 -25.86 -7.13
CA ASP A 60 -8.23 -27.10 -7.90
C ASP A 60 -6.82 -27.68 -7.98
N LEU A 61 -6.60 -28.80 -7.28
CA LEU A 61 -5.35 -29.55 -7.27
C LEU A 61 -5.38 -30.76 -8.23
N GLY A 62 -6.20 -30.70 -9.28
CA GLY A 62 -6.30 -31.73 -10.30
C GLY A 62 -6.94 -33.00 -9.75
N SER A 63 -6.20 -34.11 -9.75
CA SER A 63 -6.73 -35.41 -9.28
C SER A 63 -7.06 -35.44 -7.78
N MET A 64 -6.53 -34.50 -7.00
CA MET A 64 -6.84 -34.34 -5.57
C MET A 64 -8.12 -33.53 -5.32
N GLY A 65 -8.71 -32.96 -6.38
CA GLY A 65 -9.95 -32.18 -6.30
C GLY A 65 -9.74 -30.76 -5.77
N TYR A 66 -10.84 -30.14 -5.35
CA TYR A 66 -10.87 -28.75 -4.90
C TYR A 66 -10.73 -28.68 -3.38
N LEU A 67 -9.61 -28.11 -2.90
CA LEU A 67 -9.24 -28.15 -1.48
C LEU A 67 -8.86 -26.77 -0.96
N GLY A 68 -9.37 -26.41 0.23
CA GLY A 68 -8.88 -25.27 1.02
C GLY A 68 -7.49 -25.59 1.57
N LEU A 69 -6.50 -24.77 1.22
CA LEU A 69 -5.09 -24.99 1.59
C LEU A 69 -4.69 -24.34 2.91
N ILE A 70 -5.45 -23.36 3.40
CA ILE A 70 -5.17 -22.69 4.67
C ILE A 70 -6.43 -22.55 5.53
N THR A 71 -6.23 -22.40 6.83
CA THR A 71 -7.29 -22.02 7.77
C THR A 71 -7.76 -20.58 7.56
N TYR A 72 -8.85 -20.20 8.22
CA TYR A 72 -9.48 -18.89 8.04
C TYR A 72 -8.51 -17.73 8.35
N MET A 73 -8.33 -16.84 7.37
CA MET A 73 -7.29 -15.82 7.36
C MET A 73 -7.60 -14.54 8.14
N ARG A 74 -8.78 -14.45 8.79
CA ARG A 74 -9.17 -13.32 9.64
C ARG A 74 -9.26 -13.78 11.09
N THR A 75 -8.10 -13.95 11.68
CA THR A 75 -7.88 -14.39 13.05
C THR A 75 -6.87 -13.48 13.75
N ASP A 76 -7.03 -13.33 15.06
CA ASP A 76 -6.09 -12.72 16.00
C ASP A 76 -5.50 -13.72 17.00
N SER A 77 -5.83 -15.01 16.82
CA SER A 77 -5.42 -16.12 17.67
C SER A 77 -4.21 -16.85 17.10
N THR A 78 -3.21 -17.09 17.93
CA THR A 78 -2.04 -17.93 17.60
C THR A 78 -2.24 -19.39 18.00
N HIS A 79 -3.45 -19.75 18.47
CA HIS A 79 -3.80 -21.10 18.88
C HIS A 79 -3.68 -22.10 17.72
N LEU A 80 -3.32 -23.34 18.05
CA LEU A 80 -3.27 -24.47 17.14
C LEU A 80 -4.05 -25.63 17.77
N SER A 81 -4.87 -26.29 16.97
CA SER A 81 -5.58 -27.51 17.37
C SER A 81 -4.60 -28.64 17.73
N PRO A 82 -4.98 -29.57 18.64
CA PRO A 82 -4.16 -30.74 18.96
C PRO A 82 -3.76 -31.54 17.72
N GLU A 83 -4.68 -31.71 16.77
CA GLU A 83 -4.46 -32.41 15.51
C GLU A 83 -3.36 -31.74 14.67
N ALA A 84 -3.44 -30.42 14.50
CA ALA A 84 -2.43 -29.66 13.75
C ALA A 84 -1.05 -29.67 14.42
N LEU A 85 -1.01 -29.69 15.76
CA LEU A 85 0.24 -29.82 16.50
C LEU A 85 0.88 -31.18 16.25
N ASP A 86 0.09 -32.26 16.30
CA ASP A 86 0.59 -33.61 16.07
C ASP A 86 1.05 -33.81 14.62
N GLU A 87 0.31 -33.28 13.65
CA GLU A 87 0.71 -33.27 12.22
C GLU A 87 2.05 -32.57 12.02
N ALA A 88 2.20 -31.33 12.50
CA ALA A 88 3.44 -30.57 12.36
C ALA A 88 4.63 -31.28 13.02
N ARG A 89 4.42 -31.86 14.22
CA ARG A 89 5.46 -32.58 14.95
C ARG A 89 5.87 -33.86 14.22
N ASN A 90 4.91 -34.60 13.67
CA ASN A 90 5.18 -35.80 12.87
C ASN A 90 5.92 -35.44 11.58
N PHE A 91 5.51 -34.37 10.89
CA PHE A 91 6.19 -33.88 9.70
C PHE A 91 7.65 -33.52 9.99
N ILE A 92 7.91 -32.72 11.05
CA ILE A 92 9.28 -32.34 11.45
C ILE A 92 10.12 -33.59 11.74
N LYS A 93 9.58 -34.56 12.49
CA LYS A 93 10.28 -35.79 12.84
C LYS A 93 10.66 -36.63 11.61
N ARG A 94 9.75 -36.75 10.63
CA ARG A 94 9.92 -37.59 9.44
C ARG A 94 10.78 -36.93 8.37
N HIS A 95 10.54 -35.65 8.08
CA HIS A 95 11.10 -34.98 6.90
C HIS A 95 12.26 -34.03 7.21
N ILE A 96 12.39 -33.53 8.45
CA ILE A 96 13.43 -32.55 8.81
C ILE A 96 14.50 -33.14 9.71
N GLY A 97 14.09 -33.95 10.70
CA GLY A 97 14.97 -34.65 11.64
C GLY A 97 14.48 -34.56 13.08
N ALA A 98 14.67 -35.63 13.86
CA ALA A 98 14.26 -35.69 15.26
C ALA A 98 15.00 -34.67 16.15
N GLU A 99 16.21 -34.28 15.77
CA GLU A 99 17.01 -33.25 16.42
C GLU A 99 16.37 -31.86 16.33
N TYR A 100 15.52 -31.60 15.34
CA TYR A 100 14.79 -30.34 15.15
C TYR A 100 13.46 -30.28 15.92
N LEU A 101 12.97 -31.41 16.44
CA LEU A 101 11.70 -31.50 17.14
C LEU A 101 11.85 -31.20 18.64
N PRO A 102 11.17 -30.18 19.21
CA PRO A 102 11.19 -29.93 20.64
C PRO A 102 10.46 -31.04 21.41
N ALA A 103 10.92 -31.34 22.63
CA ALA A 103 10.36 -32.40 23.46
C ALA A 103 8.86 -32.21 23.72
N LYS A 104 8.44 -30.96 23.97
CA LYS A 104 7.03 -30.55 24.10
C LYS A 104 6.65 -29.62 22.95
N ALA A 105 5.37 -29.56 22.61
CA ALA A 105 4.84 -28.61 21.64
C ALA A 105 5.12 -27.16 22.07
N ASN A 106 5.40 -26.29 21.11
CA ASN A 106 5.59 -24.87 21.37
C ASN A 106 4.22 -24.20 21.46
N ILE A 107 3.89 -23.69 22.65
CA ILE A 107 2.62 -22.96 22.90
C ILE A 107 2.89 -21.47 22.87
N TYR A 108 2.07 -20.74 22.11
CA TYR A 108 2.14 -19.29 21.97
C TYR A 108 0.91 -18.65 22.61
N ALA A 109 1.13 -17.64 23.45
CA ALA A 109 0.03 -16.91 24.06
C ALA A 109 -0.71 -16.08 22.99
N SER A 110 -2.03 -16.18 22.98
CA SER A 110 -2.91 -15.24 22.28
C SER A 110 -3.20 -14.04 23.19
N LYS A 111 -3.60 -12.90 22.60
CA LYS A 111 -4.00 -11.71 23.39
C LYS A 111 -5.23 -12.04 24.23
N LYS A 112 -5.37 -11.41 25.41
CA LYS A 112 -6.51 -11.62 26.33
C LYS A 112 -7.88 -11.29 25.71
N THR A 113 -7.91 -10.47 24.67
CA THR A 113 -9.11 -10.06 23.92
C THR A 113 -9.24 -10.78 22.57
N ALA A 114 -8.45 -11.82 22.32
CA ALA A 114 -8.53 -12.56 21.06
C ALA A 114 -9.80 -13.43 21.06
N GLN A 115 -10.52 -13.46 19.95
CA GLN A 115 -11.69 -14.33 19.77
C GLN A 115 -11.21 -15.79 19.79
N GLN A 116 -11.26 -16.43 20.97
CA GLN A 116 -10.60 -17.72 21.23
C GLN A 116 -11.16 -18.91 20.43
N ALA A 117 -12.25 -18.72 19.70
CA ALA A 117 -12.83 -19.74 18.83
C ALA A 117 -12.07 -19.93 17.49
N HIS A 118 -11.10 -19.05 17.17
CA HIS A 118 -10.37 -19.11 15.92
C HIS A 118 -8.97 -19.69 16.09
N GLU A 119 -8.53 -20.45 15.08
CA GLU A 119 -7.17 -20.97 14.98
C GLU A 119 -6.24 -19.96 14.30
N ALA A 120 -4.94 -20.14 14.44
CA ALA A 120 -3.95 -19.42 13.64
C ALA A 120 -4.08 -19.72 12.14
N ILE A 121 -3.53 -18.83 11.31
CA ILE A 121 -3.40 -19.02 9.87
C ILE A 121 -2.27 -20.02 9.61
N ARG A 122 -2.63 -21.22 9.19
CA ARG A 122 -1.74 -22.35 8.92
C ARG A 122 -2.23 -23.14 7.70
N PRO A 123 -1.41 -24.04 7.13
CA PRO A 123 -1.89 -25.03 6.19
C PRO A 123 -2.98 -25.89 6.83
N THR A 124 -3.98 -26.28 6.04
CA THR A 124 -4.98 -27.28 6.44
C THR A 124 -4.37 -28.66 6.57
N ASP A 125 -3.38 -28.96 5.74
CA ASP A 125 -2.57 -30.18 5.76
C ASP A 125 -1.10 -29.81 5.54
N VAL A 126 -0.22 -30.27 6.45
CA VAL A 126 1.21 -30.00 6.39
C VAL A 126 1.94 -30.86 5.35
N ASP A 127 1.36 -32.00 4.95
CA ASP A 127 1.88 -32.93 3.94
C ASP A 127 1.65 -32.42 2.49
N PHE A 128 1.24 -31.17 2.32
CA PHE A 128 1.37 -30.42 1.07
C PHE A 128 2.50 -29.37 1.12
N PRO A 129 3.78 -29.78 1.00
CA PRO A 129 4.88 -28.84 0.83
C PRO A 129 4.64 -27.88 -0.35
N PRO A 130 5.04 -26.60 -0.23
CA PRO A 130 4.80 -25.60 -1.26
C PRO A 130 5.35 -25.98 -2.64
N ASP A 131 6.51 -26.63 -2.68
CA ASP A 131 7.16 -27.03 -3.93
C ASP A 131 6.39 -28.13 -4.68
N ASP A 132 5.70 -29.02 -3.96
CA ASP A 132 4.95 -30.15 -4.55
C ASP A 132 3.65 -29.69 -5.21
N ILE A 133 2.97 -28.71 -4.61
CA ILE A 133 1.71 -28.18 -5.13
C ILE A 133 1.88 -26.95 -6.03
N LYS A 134 3.12 -26.48 -6.21
CA LYS A 134 3.45 -25.30 -7.04
C LYS A 134 2.84 -25.33 -8.45
N PRO A 135 2.77 -26.45 -9.18
CA PRO A 135 2.19 -26.48 -10.53
C PRO A 135 0.70 -26.09 -10.58
N PHE A 136 -0.03 -26.25 -9.47
CA PHE A 136 -1.46 -25.93 -9.37
C PHE A 136 -1.73 -24.50 -8.91
N LEU A 137 -0.70 -23.80 -8.43
CA LEU A 137 -0.82 -22.47 -7.85
C LEU A 137 -0.36 -21.39 -8.83
N SER A 138 -1.07 -20.27 -8.85
CA SER A 138 -0.49 -19.04 -9.39
C SER A 138 0.74 -18.61 -8.57
N GLU A 139 1.62 -17.81 -9.17
CA GLU A 139 2.82 -17.32 -8.49
C GLU A 139 2.49 -16.58 -7.17
N GLU A 140 1.39 -15.82 -7.14
CA GLU A 140 0.95 -15.12 -5.92
C GLU A 140 0.52 -16.09 -4.81
N GLN A 141 -0.27 -17.10 -5.18
CA GLN A 141 -0.78 -18.12 -4.27
C GLN A 141 0.36 -18.96 -3.71
N HIS A 142 1.27 -19.44 -4.56
CA HIS A 142 2.44 -20.20 -4.14
C HIS A 142 3.29 -19.40 -3.14
N LYS A 143 3.61 -18.13 -3.45
CA LYS A 143 4.43 -17.29 -2.56
C LYS A 143 3.78 -17.09 -1.19
N LEU A 144 2.46 -16.88 -1.14
CA LEU A 144 1.78 -16.67 0.14
C LEU A 144 1.61 -17.97 0.91
N TYR A 145 1.29 -19.07 0.23
CA TYR A 145 1.21 -20.40 0.82
C TYR A 145 2.56 -20.85 1.39
N ASP A 146 3.65 -20.71 0.63
CA ASP A 146 5.03 -20.99 1.09
C ASP A 146 5.37 -20.21 2.36
N LEU A 147 5.01 -18.93 2.40
CA LEU A 147 5.20 -18.10 3.58
C LEU A 147 4.42 -18.64 4.79
N ILE A 148 3.15 -19.00 4.62
CA ILE A 148 2.28 -19.53 5.69
C ILE A 148 2.81 -20.88 6.17
N TRP A 149 3.08 -21.81 5.24
CA TRP A 149 3.56 -23.15 5.52
C TRP A 149 4.88 -23.13 6.29
N ARG A 150 5.88 -22.37 5.81
CA ARG A 150 7.18 -22.28 6.48
C ARG A 150 7.06 -21.66 7.87
N ARG A 151 6.20 -20.66 8.07
CA ARG A 151 5.99 -20.05 9.39
C ARG A 151 5.38 -21.05 10.36
N PHE A 152 4.37 -21.79 9.91
CA PHE A 152 3.68 -22.80 10.72
C PHE A 152 4.65 -23.91 11.16
N VAL A 153 5.35 -24.56 10.22
CA VAL A 153 6.32 -25.61 10.53
C VAL A 153 7.43 -25.09 11.44
N ALA A 154 8.03 -23.94 11.10
CA ALA A 154 9.08 -23.33 11.92
C ALA A 154 8.61 -23.02 13.35
N SER A 155 7.34 -22.66 13.56
CA SER A 155 6.80 -22.38 14.90
C SER A 155 6.88 -23.58 15.85
N GLN A 156 6.88 -24.81 15.32
CA GLN A 156 6.94 -26.05 16.10
C GLN A 156 8.34 -26.69 16.13
N MET A 157 9.37 -26.00 15.62
CA MET A 157 10.76 -26.47 15.63
C MET A 157 11.55 -25.96 16.85
N LYS A 158 12.73 -26.55 17.11
CA LYS A 158 13.66 -26.06 18.14
C LYS A 158 14.23 -24.66 17.79
N PRO A 159 14.59 -23.86 18.82
CA PRO A 159 15.32 -22.61 18.64
C PRO A 159 16.62 -22.78 17.85
N SER A 160 17.04 -21.74 17.13
CA SER A 160 18.41 -21.66 16.61
C SER A 160 19.37 -21.22 17.71
N LYS A 161 20.61 -21.70 17.64
CA LYS A 161 21.69 -21.38 18.58
C LYS A 161 22.89 -20.80 17.84
N SER A 162 23.47 -19.76 18.39
CA SER A 162 24.69 -19.15 17.83
C SER A 162 25.60 -18.69 18.95
N ASN A 163 26.91 -18.78 18.72
CA ASN A 163 27.89 -18.15 19.60
C ASN A 163 28.15 -16.73 19.10
N ILE A 164 27.95 -15.76 19.98
CA ILE A 164 28.29 -14.36 19.72
C ILE A 164 29.59 -14.08 20.46
N THR A 165 30.63 -13.78 19.71
CA THR A 165 31.95 -13.42 20.24
C THR A 165 32.13 -11.92 20.10
N THR A 166 32.43 -11.27 21.21
CA THR A 166 32.75 -9.85 21.29
C THR A 166 34.21 -9.70 21.65
N LEU A 167 34.95 -8.94 20.84
CA LEU A 167 36.34 -8.57 21.11
C LEU A 167 36.35 -7.12 21.57
N ASP A 168 36.88 -6.88 22.76
CA ASP A 168 37.21 -5.54 23.21
C ASP A 168 38.70 -5.29 22.91
N ILE A 169 38.96 -4.23 22.15
CA ILE A 169 40.28 -3.90 21.61
C ILE A 169 40.69 -2.56 22.22
N VAL A 170 41.91 -2.50 22.74
CA VAL A 170 42.49 -1.26 23.30
C VAL A 170 43.65 -0.82 22.43
N ALA A 171 43.72 0.48 22.17
CA ALA A 171 44.87 1.14 21.58
C ALA A 171 45.37 2.22 22.54
N GLU A 172 46.63 2.12 22.95
CA GLU A 172 47.28 3.18 23.72
C GLU A 172 47.72 4.28 22.76
N THR A 173 47.23 5.50 22.96
CA THR A 173 47.54 6.65 22.10
C THR A 173 48.11 7.81 22.91
N SER A 174 48.70 8.79 22.23
CA SER A 174 49.23 10.00 22.85
C SER A 174 48.18 10.88 23.56
N ILE A 175 46.89 10.62 23.31
CA ILE A 175 45.75 11.34 23.91
C ILE A 175 44.98 10.48 24.92
N GLY A 176 45.48 9.28 25.26
CA GLY A 176 44.87 8.33 26.19
C GLY A 176 44.41 7.02 25.53
N PRO A 177 43.89 6.07 26.31
CA PRO A 177 43.44 4.77 25.80
C PRO A 177 42.16 4.92 24.96
N CYS A 178 42.19 4.38 23.75
CA CYS A 178 41.03 4.28 22.87
C CYS A 178 40.47 2.86 22.90
N HIS A 179 39.13 2.75 22.98
CA HIS A 179 38.43 1.46 23.05
C HIS A 179 37.64 1.20 21.77
N TYR A 180 37.83 0.02 21.22
CA TYR A 180 37.14 -0.48 20.03
C TYR A 180 36.43 -1.79 20.35
N LYS A 181 35.35 -2.06 19.61
CA LYS A 181 34.55 -3.26 19.79
C LYS A 181 34.29 -3.92 18.45
N ALA A 182 34.60 -5.20 18.36
CA ALA A 182 34.20 -6.04 17.24
C ALA A 182 33.23 -7.13 17.74
N SER A 183 32.24 -7.49 16.93
CA SER A 183 31.27 -8.53 17.28
C SER A 183 31.05 -9.46 16.12
N GLY A 184 31.25 -10.75 16.37
CA GLY A 184 31.07 -11.84 15.41
C GLY A 184 30.02 -12.82 15.86
N ARG A 185 29.49 -13.58 14.90
CA ARG A 185 28.50 -14.62 15.15
C ARG A 185 28.84 -15.88 14.38
N VAL A 186 28.83 -17.01 15.08
CA VAL A 186 28.95 -18.35 14.49
C VAL A 186 27.67 -19.13 14.77
N LEU A 187 27.03 -19.66 13.72
CA LEU A 187 25.84 -20.51 13.86
C LEU A 187 26.26 -21.89 14.37
N VAL A 188 25.71 -22.29 15.52
CA VAL A 188 26.00 -23.60 16.15
C VAL A 188 24.92 -24.61 15.77
N PHE A 189 23.66 -24.16 15.74
CA PHE A 189 22.51 -24.97 15.34
C PHE A 189 21.48 -24.08 14.65
N ASP A 190 21.09 -24.43 13.43
CA ASP A 190 20.14 -23.68 12.61
C ASP A 190 18.69 -23.81 13.14
N GLY A 191 18.31 -24.96 13.71
CA GLY A 191 16.97 -25.13 14.29
C GLY A 191 15.87 -24.72 13.31
N PHE A 192 14.92 -23.89 13.77
CA PHE A 192 13.84 -23.39 12.91
C PHE A 192 14.30 -22.59 11.67
N THR A 193 15.52 -22.03 11.66
CA THR A 193 15.99 -21.21 10.53
C THR A 193 16.32 -22.03 9.28
N LYS A 194 16.41 -23.36 9.40
CA LYS A 194 16.51 -24.29 8.28
C LYS A 194 15.32 -24.18 7.32
N ILE A 195 14.11 -24.06 7.86
CA ILE A 195 12.86 -23.91 7.09
C ILE A 195 12.50 -22.43 6.91
N TRP A 196 12.84 -21.59 7.89
CA TRP A 196 12.59 -20.16 7.88
C TRP A 196 13.88 -19.34 7.87
N PRO A 197 14.53 -19.16 6.71
CA PRO A 197 15.77 -18.40 6.62
C PRO A 197 15.60 -16.99 7.20
N THR A 198 16.59 -16.60 8.00
CA THR A 198 16.78 -15.24 8.50
C THR A 198 18.02 -14.66 7.84
N ASN A 199 18.00 -13.39 7.43
CA ASN A 199 19.12 -12.71 6.77
C ASN A 199 20.27 -12.38 7.76
N SER A 200 20.58 -13.30 8.68
CA SER A 200 21.53 -13.12 9.78
C SER A 200 22.83 -13.86 9.53
N ASN A 201 23.41 -13.72 8.34
CA ASN A 201 24.81 -14.07 8.12
C ASN A 201 25.64 -13.00 8.82
N GLY A 202 25.94 -13.25 10.10
CA GLY A 202 26.83 -12.39 10.87
C GLY A 202 28.27 -12.55 10.40
N GLN A 203 29.06 -11.50 10.59
CA GLN A 203 30.50 -11.57 10.37
C GLN A 203 31.10 -12.65 11.28
N GLN A 204 31.95 -13.50 10.71
CA GLN A 204 32.77 -14.42 11.50
C GLN A 204 34.05 -13.70 11.88
N LEU A 205 34.45 -13.85 13.15
CA LEU A 205 35.72 -13.31 13.63
C LEU A 205 36.78 -14.41 13.56
N PRO A 206 38.05 -14.06 13.30
CA PRO A 206 39.15 -15.02 13.39
C PRO A 206 39.32 -15.50 14.84
N VAL A 207 39.94 -16.66 15.00
CA VAL A 207 40.40 -17.13 16.31
C VAL A 207 41.50 -16.19 16.80
N THR A 208 41.36 -15.67 18.02
CA THR A 208 42.30 -14.71 18.63
C THR A 208 42.46 -15.00 20.12
N GLU A 209 43.51 -14.45 20.73
CA GLU A 209 43.81 -14.59 22.15
C GLU A 209 43.90 -13.24 22.86
N VAL A 210 43.63 -13.22 24.17
CA VAL A 210 43.79 -12.01 25.00
C VAL A 210 45.27 -11.61 25.01
N GLY A 211 45.53 -10.32 24.83
CA GLY A 211 46.87 -9.75 24.71
C GLY A 211 47.48 -9.82 23.30
N GLN A 212 46.83 -10.48 22.35
CA GLN A 212 47.31 -10.56 20.97
C GLN A 212 47.38 -9.17 20.34
N LYS A 213 48.55 -8.84 19.75
CA LYS A 213 48.77 -7.59 19.01
C LYS A 213 48.07 -7.66 17.65
N LEU A 214 47.44 -6.57 17.25
CA LEU A 214 46.75 -6.40 15.98
C LEU A 214 47.48 -5.37 15.12
N ALA A 215 47.77 -5.75 13.87
CA ALA A 215 48.26 -4.80 12.88
C ALA A 215 47.08 -4.00 12.31
N VAL A 216 47.23 -2.68 12.27
CA VAL A 216 46.25 -1.80 11.64
C VAL A 216 46.43 -1.87 10.13
N VAL A 217 45.37 -2.27 9.43
CA VAL A 217 45.33 -2.25 7.95
C VAL A 217 44.83 -0.91 7.44
N ASP A 218 43.75 -0.39 8.05
CA ASP A 218 43.11 0.85 7.62
C ASP A 218 42.34 1.49 8.79
N ILE A 219 42.27 2.81 8.81
CA ILE A 219 41.47 3.60 9.74
C ILE A 219 40.61 4.55 8.91
N LYS A 220 39.29 4.38 8.98
CA LYS A 220 38.33 5.23 8.27
C LYS A 220 37.53 6.05 9.27
N ALA A 221 37.56 7.37 9.10
CA ALA A 221 36.63 8.27 9.78
C ALA A 221 35.36 8.40 8.92
N GLU A 222 34.24 7.89 9.43
CA GLU A 222 32.95 8.00 8.75
C GLU A 222 32.05 9.02 9.47
N GLN A 223 31.49 9.95 8.70
CA GLN A 223 30.49 10.88 9.20
C GLN A 223 29.10 10.24 9.14
N HIS A 224 28.38 10.29 10.25
CA HIS A 224 26.99 9.83 10.33
C HIS A 224 26.07 10.97 10.77
N PHE A 225 24.80 10.89 10.34
CA PHE A 225 23.73 11.76 10.78
C PHE A 225 22.67 10.95 11.52
N THR A 226 22.01 11.58 12.48
CA THR A 226 20.81 11.01 13.09
C THR A 226 19.73 10.87 12.02
N LYS A 227 19.10 9.70 11.97
CA LYS A 227 18.02 9.44 11.02
C LYS A 227 16.70 9.84 11.66
N PRO A 228 15.80 10.53 10.94
CA PRO A 228 14.46 10.79 11.45
C PRO A 228 13.68 9.47 11.63
N PRO A 229 12.59 9.48 12.41
CA PRO A 229 11.70 8.32 12.54
C PRO A 229 11.28 7.78 11.17
N ALA A 230 11.36 6.46 11.01
CA ALA A 230 10.99 5.82 9.76
C ALA A 230 9.49 5.99 9.49
N ARG A 231 9.15 6.36 8.25
CA ARG A 231 7.75 6.45 7.82
C ARG A 231 7.06 5.09 7.91
N TYR A 232 5.74 5.13 8.09
CA TYR A 232 4.93 3.92 8.06
C TYR A 232 4.91 3.29 6.66
N THR A 233 4.98 1.98 6.62
CA THR A 233 4.61 1.12 5.48
C THR A 233 3.23 0.52 5.77
N GLU A 234 2.62 -0.19 4.82
CA GLU A 234 1.39 -0.92 5.12
C GLU A 234 1.56 -1.89 6.30
N GLY A 235 2.65 -2.68 6.32
CA GLY A 235 2.91 -3.62 7.40
C GLY A 235 3.14 -2.92 8.75
N SER A 236 3.97 -1.87 8.79
CA SER A 236 4.25 -1.18 10.06
C SER A 236 3.07 -0.34 10.56
N LEU A 237 2.18 0.14 9.68
CA LEU A 237 0.94 0.79 10.08
C LEU A 237 -0.06 -0.22 10.68
N VAL A 238 -0.21 -1.40 10.07
CA VAL A 238 -1.01 -2.49 10.66
C VAL A 238 -0.47 -2.88 12.03
N LYS A 239 0.85 -2.99 12.19
CA LYS A 239 1.49 -3.24 13.48
C LYS A 239 1.17 -2.15 14.51
N ALA A 240 1.16 -0.87 14.10
CA ALA A 240 0.83 0.24 14.98
C ALA A 240 -0.64 0.20 15.41
N LEU A 241 -1.57 0.01 14.46
CA LEU A 241 -3.01 -0.15 14.74
C LEU A 241 -3.26 -1.30 15.72
N GLU A 242 -2.65 -2.45 15.49
CA GLU A 242 -2.78 -3.63 16.36
C GLU A 242 -2.18 -3.42 17.77
N LYS A 243 -1.12 -2.61 17.88
CA LYS A 243 -0.51 -2.24 19.17
C LYS A 243 -1.40 -1.28 19.95
N GLU A 244 -2.01 -0.32 19.27
CA GLU A 244 -2.93 0.66 19.88
C GLU A 244 -4.33 0.09 20.10
N GLY A 245 -4.61 -1.14 19.66
CA GLY A 245 -5.93 -1.77 19.81
C GLY A 245 -7.00 -1.19 18.88
N ILE A 246 -6.58 -0.52 17.80
CA ILE A 246 -7.46 0.08 16.79
C ILE A 246 -7.60 -0.89 15.62
N GLY A 247 -8.83 -1.13 15.19
CA GLY A 247 -9.14 -2.08 14.13
C GLY A 247 -9.06 -3.54 14.57
N ARG A 248 -9.50 -4.42 13.68
CA ARG A 248 -9.62 -5.86 13.85
C ARG A 248 -9.07 -6.57 12.60
N PRO A 249 -8.79 -7.89 12.65
CA PRO A 249 -8.46 -8.69 11.47
C PRO A 249 -9.30 -8.39 10.22
N SER A 250 -10.58 -8.11 10.39
CA SER A 250 -11.53 -7.77 9.34
C SER A 250 -11.36 -6.36 8.75
N THR A 251 -10.75 -5.42 9.48
CA THR A 251 -10.72 -3.99 9.11
C THR A 251 -9.33 -3.47 8.73
N TYR A 252 -8.22 -4.14 9.06
CA TYR A 252 -6.88 -3.63 8.73
C TYR A 252 -6.69 -3.30 7.24
N ALA A 253 -7.04 -4.22 6.35
CA ALA A 253 -6.89 -4.00 4.91
C ALA A 253 -7.84 -2.90 4.38
N SER A 254 -9.05 -2.79 4.95
CA SER A 254 -10.04 -1.80 4.51
C SER A 254 -9.72 -0.39 5.01
N ILE A 255 -9.18 -0.25 6.23
CA ILE A 255 -8.66 1.02 6.76
C ILE A 255 -7.58 1.54 5.81
N ILE A 256 -6.58 0.70 5.53
CA ILE A 256 -5.43 1.05 4.68
C ILE A 256 -5.87 1.40 3.25
N SER A 257 -6.83 0.68 2.66
CA SER A 257 -7.36 1.04 1.34
C SER A 257 -8.14 2.34 1.37
N THR A 258 -8.96 2.56 2.40
CA THR A 258 -9.86 3.73 2.48
C THR A 258 -9.07 5.03 2.58
N ILE A 259 -8.03 5.08 3.41
CA ILE A 259 -7.21 6.30 3.57
C ILE A 259 -6.43 6.65 2.30
N GLN A 260 -6.06 5.64 1.49
CA GLN A 260 -5.40 5.82 0.19
C GLN A 260 -6.41 6.25 -0.89
N ASP A 261 -7.55 5.56 -0.99
CA ASP A 261 -8.58 5.84 -1.99
C ASP A 261 -9.18 7.24 -1.81
N ARG A 262 -9.29 7.71 -0.56
CA ARG A 262 -9.73 9.07 -0.21
C ARG A 262 -8.64 10.14 -0.32
N LYS A 263 -7.41 9.77 -0.69
CA LYS A 263 -6.29 10.71 -0.82
C LYS A 263 -5.96 11.48 0.45
N TYR A 264 -6.07 10.83 1.61
CA TYR A 264 -5.50 11.37 2.86
C TYR A 264 -4.02 11.06 2.98
N VAL A 265 -3.61 9.91 2.45
CA VAL A 265 -2.20 9.52 2.35
C VAL A 265 -1.87 9.10 0.92
N ASP A 266 -0.63 9.35 0.51
CA ASP A 266 -0.06 8.81 -0.72
C ASP A 266 1.05 7.81 -0.38
N LYS A 267 1.18 6.78 -1.21
CA LYS A 267 2.21 5.75 -1.06
C LYS A 267 3.31 5.98 -2.09
N GLN A 268 4.53 6.23 -1.60
CA GLN A 268 5.74 6.42 -2.41
C GLN A 268 6.80 5.45 -1.92
N GLU A 269 7.38 4.64 -2.81
CA GLU A 269 8.40 3.63 -2.45
C GLU A 269 8.01 2.74 -1.26
N LYS A 270 6.75 2.28 -1.24
CA LYS A 270 6.15 1.46 -0.17
C LYS A 270 5.96 2.16 1.19
N LYS A 271 6.25 3.47 1.29
CA LYS A 271 6.08 4.29 2.50
C LYS A 271 4.89 5.25 2.34
N PHE A 272 4.21 5.53 3.43
CA PHE A 272 3.12 6.49 3.50
C PHE A 272 3.62 7.90 3.74
N PHE A 273 3.06 8.83 2.98
CA PHE A 273 3.19 10.27 3.15
C PHE A 273 1.79 10.82 3.40
N ALA A 274 1.65 11.63 4.45
CA ALA A 274 0.45 12.43 4.62
C ALA A 274 0.34 13.39 3.43
N THR A 275 -0.88 13.58 2.96
CA THR A 275 -1.20 14.63 1.99
C THR A 275 -1.65 15.86 2.75
N ASP A 276 -1.51 17.04 2.15
CA ASP A 276 -2.01 18.27 2.75
C ASP A 276 -3.52 18.18 3.07
N LEU A 277 -4.30 17.45 2.26
CA LEU A 277 -5.72 17.17 2.54
C LEU A 277 -5.90 16.33 3.81
N GLY A 278 -5.07 15.30 3.98
CA GLY A 278 -5.11 14.44 5.17
C GLY A 278 -4.75 15.20 6.44
N GLU A 279 -3.76 16.08 6.37
CA GLU A 279 -3.34 16.93 7.49
C GLU A 279 -4.46 17.89 7.89
N VAL A 280 -4.99 18.69 6.95
CA VAL A 280 -6.08 19.65 7.24
C VAL A 280 -7.34 18.96 7.79
N VAL A 281 -7.71 17.81 7.21
CA VAL A 281 -8.88 17.06 7.71
C VAL A 281 -8.61 16.54 9.12
N THR A 282 -7.40 16.06 9.40
CA THR A 282 -7.04 15.59 10.75
C THR A 282 -7.09 16.73 11.76
N ASP A 283 -6.55 17.90 11.41
CA ASP A 283 -6.54 19.07 12.30
C ASP A 283 -7.96 19.55 12.60
N LYS A 284 -8.83 19.64 11.59
CA LYS A 284 -10.25 20.01 11.78
C LYS A 284 -11.01 18.98 12.61
N LEU A 285 -10.75 17.70 12.42
CA LEU A 285 -11.38 16.66 13.23
C LEU A 285 -10.87 16.69 14.68
N ASN A 286 -9.60 17.00 14.92
CA ASN A 286 -9.07 17.18 16.28
C ASN A 286 -9.67 18.40 16.98
N GLU A 287 -9.92 19.49 16.23
CA GLU A 287 -10.52 20.73 16.74
C GLU A 287 -11.98 20.51 17.19
N TYR A 288 -12.80 19.89 16.35
CA TYR A 288 -14.25 19.78 16.60
C TYR A 288 -14.71 18.41 17.14
N PHE A 289 -13.91 17.36 16.99
CA PHE A 289 -14.22 16.01 17.45
C PHE A 289 -13.07 15.39 18.28
N PRO A 290 -12.51 16.09 19.28
CA PRO A 290 -11.31 15.64 20.01
C PRO A 290 -11.51 14.28 20.69
N ARG A 291 -12.70 14.01 21.21
CA ARG A 291 -13.04 12.72 21.83
C ARG A 291 -12.99 11.56 20.83
N ILE A 292 -13.46 11.78 19.59
CA ILE A 292 -13.49 10.73 18.56
C ILE A 292 -12.10 10.50 17.97
N MET A 293 -11.30 11.56 17.87
CA MET A 293 -9.93 11.49 17.38
C MET A 293 -8.94 10.93 18.39
N ASP A 294 -9.33 10.82 19.66
CA ASP A 294 -8.52 10.16 20.67
C ASP A 294 -8.36 8.65 20.40
N ILE A 295 -7.12 8.20 20.47
CA ILE A 295 -6.74 6.79 20.25
C ILE A 295 -7.39 5.90 21.32
N ALA A 296 -7.45 6.35 22.58
CA ALA A 296 -8.01 5.54 23.64
C ALA A 296 -9.52 5.37 23.50
N PHE A 297 -10.24 6.40 23.05
CA PHE A 297 -11.66 6.30 22.70
C PHE A 297 -11.92 5.30 21.58
N THR A 298 -11.14 5.36 20.49
CA THR A 298 -11.29 4.42 19.37
C THR A 298 -11.05 2.97 19.82
N ARG A 299 -9.99 2.73 20.59
CA ARG A 299 -9.72 1.42 21.19
C ARG A 299 -10.84 0.96 22.12
N HIS A 300 -11.42 1.87 22.90
CA HIS A 300 -12.52 1.56 23.81
C HIS A 300 -13.76 1.12 23.03
N MET A 301 -14.13 1.86 21.98
CA MET A 301 -15.26 1.53 21.10
C MET A 301 -15.11 0.12 20.52
N GLU A 302 -13.93 -0.20 20.01
CA GLU A 302 -13.64 -1.53 19.48
C GLU A 302 -13.80 -2.63 20.56
N ALA A 303 -13.38 -2.37 21.80
CA ALA A 303 -13.58 -3.30 22.91
C ALA A 303 -15.05 -3.41 23.35
N GLU A 304 -15.87 -2.35 23.22
CA GLU A 304 -17.31 -2.44 23.46
C GLU A 304 -18.02 -3.30 22.42
N LEU A 305 -17.59 -3.22 21.15
CA LEU A 305 -18.09 -4.10 20.09
C LEU A 305 -17.75 -5.57 20.36
N ASP A 306 -16.54 -5.87 20.83
CA ASP A 306 -16.18 -7.23 21.25
C ASP A 306 -17.06 -7.71 22.43
N LYS A 307 -17.34 -6.84 23.41
CA LYS A 307 -18.23 -7.19 24.54
C LYS A 307 -19.68 -7.44 24.10
N ILE A 308 -20.17 -6.78 23.05
CA ILE A 308 -21.49 -7.10 22.50
C ILE A 308 -21.51 -8.52 21.96
N GLU A 309 -20.44 -8.94 21.27
CA GLU A 309 -20.30 -10.29 20.73
C GLU A 309 -20.11 -11.35 21.83
N GLU A 310 -19.20 -11.12 22.78
CA GLU A 310 -18.76 -12.12 23.77
C GLU A 310 -19.59 -12.11 25.06
N GLN A 311 -19.96 -10.92 25.54
CA GLN A 311 -20.63 -10.72 26.83
C GLN A 311 -22.11 -10.36 26.65
N HIS A 312 -22.59 -10.29 25.41
CA HIS A 312 -23.97 -9.99 25.04
C HIS A 312 -24.53 -8.73 25.71
N ILE A 313 -23.69 -7.69 25.86
CA ILE A 313 -24.14 -6.38 26.34
C ILE A 313 -25.10 -5.74 25.31
N GLU A 314 -25.98 -4.87 25.78
CA GLU A 314 -27.04 -4.27 24.97
C GLU A 314 -26.47 -3.25 23.96
N TRP A 315 -26.52 -3.59 22.67
CA TRP A 315 -25.90 -2.81 21.60
C TRP A 315 -26.53 -1.42 21.40
N LEU A 316 -27.83 -1.23 21.66
CA LEU A 316 -28.46 0.10 21.58
C LEU A 316 -27.92 1.03 22.66
N GLY A 317 -27.56 0.51 23.83
CA GLY A 317 -26.92 1.25 24.92
C GLY A 317 -25.59 1.84 24.47
N VAL A 318 -24.72 1.03 23.86
CA VAL A 318 -23.44 1.47 23.28
C VAL A 318 -23.67 2.52 22.20
N LEU A 319 -24.62 2.31 21.29
CA LEU A 319 -24.94 3.28 20.24
C LEU A 319 -25.48 4.60 20.79
N LYS A 320 -26.34 4.58 21.81
CA LYS A 320 -26.85 5.80 22.47
C LYS A 320 -25.71 6.56 23.16
N ALA A 321 -24.82 5.85 23.84
CA ALA A 321 -23.66 6.43 24.52
C ALA A 321 -22.67 7.08 23.54
N PHE A 322 -22.53 6.53 22.33
CA PHE A 322 -21.78 7.15 21.24
C PHE A 322 -22.51 8.35 20.64
N TYR A 323 -23.78 8.16 20.26
CA TYR A 323 -24.52 9.08 19.39
C TYR A 323 -24.84 10.41 20.07
N GLY A 324 -25.19 10.42 21.37
CA GLY A 324 -25.52 11.66 22.09
C GLY A 324 -24.39 12.70 22.02
N PRO A 325 -23.20 12.40 22.57
CA PRO A 325 -22.06 13.31 22.51
C PRO A 325 -21.59 13.60 21.08
N PHE A 326 -21.64 12.61 20.18
CA PHE A 326 -21.30 12.83 18.78
C PHE A 326 -22.22 13.86 18.12
N LYS A 327 -23.52 13.78 18.38
CA LYS A 327 -24.51 14.70 17.82
C LYS A 327 -24.26 16.13 18.29
N GLU A 328 -23.98 16.33 19.57
CA GLU A 328 -23.64 17.66 20.11
C GLU A 328 -22.41 18.25 19.40
N SER A 329 -21.33 17.47 19.26
CA SER A 329 -20.14 17.92 18.52
C SER A 329 -20.43 18.19 17.04
N LEU A 330 -21.31 17.40 16.42
CA LEU A 330 -21.71 17.56 15.03
C LEU A 330 -22.55 18.83 14.82
N ASP A 331 -23.47 19.14 15.73
CA ASP A 331 -24.30 20.33 15.67
C ASP A 331 -23.42 21.59 15.79
N THR A 332 -22.49 21.64 16.75
CA THR A 332 -21.49 22.72 16.86
C THR A 332 -20.60 22.82 15.61
N ALA A 333 -20.09 21.71 15.11
CA ALA A 333 -19.28 21.70 13.89
C ALA A 333 -20.08 22.19 12.67
N THR A 334 -21.37 21.91 12.57
CA THR A 334 -22.18 22.35 11.43
C THR A 334 -22.36 23.87 11.40
N GLU A 335 -22.42 24.50 12.57
CA GLU A 335 -22.56 25.95 12.69
C GLU A 335 -21.22 26.68 12.54
N GLU A 336 -20.15 26.14 13.13
CA GLU A 336 -18.88 26.86 13.28
C GLU A 336 -17.78 26.41 12.31
N MET A 337 -17.80 25.14 11.86
CA MET A 337 -16.72 24.58 11.04
C MET A 337 -16.75 25.17 9.63
N LYS A 338 -15.81 26.07 9.36
CA LYS A 338 -15.54 26.52 7.99
C LYS A 338 -15.04 25.34 7.16
N HIS A 339 -15.58 25.19 5.94
CA HIS A 339 -15.10 24.17 5.00
C HIS A 339 -13.58 24.27 4.83
N ALA A 340 -12.88 23.14 4.94
CA ALA A 340 -11.42 23.04 4.73
C ALA A 340 -10.92 23.68 3.40
N LYS A 341 -11.77 23.75 2.37
CA LYS A 341 -11.46 24.41 1.09
C LYS A 341 -11.56 25.94 1.11
N ALA A 342 -12.22 26.48 2.12
CA ALA A 342 -12.40 27.91 2.36
C ALA A 342 -11.37 28.45 3.37
N GLU A 343 -10.54 27.59 3.95
CA GLU A 343 -9.42 27.99 4.78
C GLU A 343 -8.28 28.53 3.89
N VAL A 344 -7.73 29.64 4.34
CA VAL A 344 -6.82 30.47 3.56
C VAL A 344 -5.63 30.77 4.46
N THR A 345 -4.49 30.17 4.16
CA THR A 345 -3.24 30.46 4.90
C THR A 345 -2.46 31.53 4.13
N PRO A 346 -2.02 32.62 4.77
CA PRO A 346 -1.13 33.59 4.14
C PRO A 346 0.13 32.90 3.59
N SER A 347 0.61 33.38 2.45
CA SER A 347 1.90 32.97 1.89
C SER A 347 2.86 34.16 1.82
N GLU A 348 4.14 33.87 1.64
CA GLU A 348 5.18 34.86 1.41
C GLU A 348 5.16 35.46 -0.01
N TYR A 349 4.31 34.95 -0.91
CA TYR A 349 4.31 35.32 -2.32
C TYR A 349 3.32 36.45 -2.62
N SER A 350 3.69 37.34 -3.55
CA SER A 350 2.82 38.38 -4.10
C SER A 350 2.23 37.98 -5.44
N CYS A 351 1.01 38.41 -5.73
CA CYS A 351 0.32 38.08 -6.97
C CYS A 351 0.97 38.82 -8.16
N PRO A 352 1.44 38.13 -9.21
CA PRO A 352 2.07 38.79 -10.36
C PRO A 352 1.09 39.54 -11.26
N ARG A 353 -0.23 39.48 -10.98
CA ARG A 353 -1.27 40.18 -11.76
C ARG A 353 -1.78 41.46 -11.10
N CYS A 354 -1.81 41.53 -9.77
CA CYS A 354 -2.40 42.65 -9.04
C CYS A 354 -1.65 43.02 -7.76
N GLU A 355 -0.47 42.44 -7.55
CA GLU A 355 0.50 42.73 -6.47
C GLU A 355 0.03 42.45 -5.03
N LYS A 356 -1.26 42.19 -4.81
CA LYS A 356 -1.80 41.70 -3.53
C LYS A 356 -1.22 40.34 -3.15
N GLY A 357 -1.18 40.03 -1.86
CA GLY A 357 -0.64 38.76 -1.35
C GLY A 357 -1.34 37.53 -1.92
N LEU A 358 -0.58 36.45 -2.12
CA LEU A 358 -1.09 35.13 -2.41
C LEU A 358 -1.37 34.38 -1.11
N VAL A 359 -2.30 33.45 -1.22
CA VAL A 359 -2.75 32.63 -0.12
C VAL A 359 -2.87 31.18 -0.56
N TYR A 360 -2.52 30.27 0.34
CA TYR A 360 -2.69 28.84 0.14
C TYR A 360 -4.18 28.48 0.22
N ARG A 361 -4.66 27.74 -0.77
CA ARG A 361 -6.00 27.14 -0.80
C ARG A 361 -5.90 25.67 -1.19
N PHE A 362 -6.95 24.91 -0.87
CA PHE A 362 -7.03 23.48 -1.15
C PHE A 362 -7.93 23.18 -2.33
N GLY A 363 -7.35 22.57 -3.37
CA GLY A 363 -8.04 22.12 -4.57
C GLY A 363 -8.15 20.60 -4.64
N LYS A 364 -8.70 20.09 -5.75
CA LYS A 364 -8.72 18.64 -6.03
C LYS A 364 -7.33 18.01 -6.21
N ASN A 365 -6.33 18.83 -6.49
CA ASN A 365 -4.95 18.41 -6.77
C ASN A 365 -4.00 18.74 -5.60
N GLY A 366 -4.52 19.00 -4.41
CA GLY A 366 -3.74 19.42 -3.24
C GLY A 366 -3.73 20.93 -3.02
N ARG A 367 -2.79 21.40 -2.19
CA ARG A 367 -2.58 22.81 -1.90
C ARG A 367 -2.07 23.56 -3.14
N PHE A 368 -2.53 24.80 -3.31
CA PHE A 368 -2.07 25.69 -4.37
C PHE A 368 -2.16 27.15 -3.90
N LEU A 369 -1.43 28.03 -4.57
CA LEU A 369 -1.47 29.46 -4.30
C LEU A 369 -2.56 30.14 -5.14
N SER A 370 -3.30 31.04 -4.53
CA SER A 370 -4.36 31.84 -5.17
C SER A 370 -4.27 33.29 -4.72
N CYS A 371 -4.73 34.23 -5.54
CA CYS A 371 -4.79 35.62 -5.10
C CYS A 371 -5.77 35.81 -3.94
N SER A 372 -5.36 36.56 -2.92
CA SER A 372 -6.22 36.99 -1.81
C SER A 372 -7.46 37.75 -2.27
N ALA A 373 -7.38 38.48 -3.39
CA ALA A 373 -8.50 39.23 -3.98
C ALA A 373 -9.41 38.41 -4.91
N TYR A 374 -9.41 37.08 -4.82
CA TYR A 374 -10.42 36.27 -5.51
C TYR A 374 -11.82 36.60 -4.93
N PRO A 375 -12.87 36.81 -5.76
CA PRO A 375 -13.00 36.43 -7.17
C PRO A 375 -12.53 37.46 -8.20
N ASP A 376 -12.17 38.67 -7.80
CA ASP A 376 -11.78 39.77 -8.69
C ASP A 376 -10.46 39.47 -9.43
N CYS A 377 -9.48 38.91 -8.72
CA CYS A 377 -8.25 38.37 -9.31
C CYS A 377 -8.26 36.84 -9.29
N LYS A 378 -8.36 36.23 -10.48
CA LYS A 378 -8.40 34.76 -10.66
C LYS A 378 -7.01 34.13 -10.86
N PHE A 379 -5.94 34.78 -10.41
CA PHE A 379 -4.61 34.21 -10.49
C PHE A 379 -4.50 33.00 -9.55
N SER A 380 -3.87 31.93 -10.04
CA SER A 380 -3.54 30.74 -9.25
C SER A 380 -2.26 30.11 -9.77
N ALA A 381 -1.41 29.63 -8.87
CA ALA A 381 -0.18 28.92 -9.19
C ALA A 381 -0.05 27.64 -8.35
N PRO A 382 0.52 26.56 -8.92
CA PRO A 382 0.86 25.37 -8.14
C PRO A 382 2.00 25.67 -7.15
N CYS A 383 2.06 24.92 -6.05
CA CYS A 383 3.20 24.92 -5.13
C CYS A 383 3.74 23.50 -4.95
N ASP A 384 4.99 23.35 -4.51
CA ASP A 384 5.51 22.06 -4.06
C ASP A 384 4.98 21.68 -2.67
N LYS A 385 5.48 20.56 -2.12
CA LYS A 385 5.03 20.05 -0.81
C LYS A 385 5.40 21.03 0.31
N GLU A 386 6.56 21.66 0.18
CA GLU A 386 7.08 22.66 1.10
C GLU A 386 6.32 24.00 1.00
N GLY A 387 5.48 24.16 -0.03
CA GLY A 387 4.65 25.34 -0.26
C GLY A 387 5.31 26.36 -1.18
N LYS A 388 6.50 26.07 -1.71
CA LYS A 388 7.19 26.96 -2.62
C LYS A 388 6.41 27.09 -3.92
N MET A 389 6.19 28.33 -4.36
CA MET A 389 5.52 28.61 -5.63
C MET A 389 6.33 28.00 -6.78
N LEU A 390 5.68 27.17 -7.60
CA LEU A 390 6.30 26.60 -8.79
C LEU A 390 6.16 27.58 -9.95
N GLU A 391 7.29 27.97 -10.52
CA GLU A 391 7.32 28.83 -11.70
C GLU A 391 6.81 28.08 -12.95
N GLU A 392 6.02 28.77 -13.77
CA GLU A 392 5.57 28.22 -15.03
C GLU A 392 6.77 28.14 -16.00
N LYS A 393 7.23 26.91 -16.28
CA LYS A 393 8.24 26.69 -17.31
C LYS A 393 7.68 27.07 -18.67
N VAL A 394 8.24 28.11 -19.28
CA VAL A 394 7.90 28.55 -20.64
C VAL A 394 8.53 27.58 -21.64
N SER A 395 7.73 27.15 -22.62
CA SER A 395 8.20 26.36 -23.74
C SER A 395 8.62 27.26 -24.90
N GLU A 396 9.46 26.72 -25.79
CA GLU A 396 9.85 27.40 -27.03
C GLU A 396 8.67 27.55 -28.02
N HIS A 397 7.56 26.84 -27.79
CA HIS A 397 6.41 26.85 -28.67
C HIS A 397 5.50 28.06 -28.43
N LYS A 398 5.09 28.71 -29.53
CA LYS A 398 4.09 29.78 -29.53
C LYS A 398 2.69 29.23 -29.73
N CYS A 399 1.71 29.88 -29.11
CA CYS A 399 0.31 29.53 -29.25
C CYS A 399 -0.16 29.74 -30.69
N ARG A 400 -0.65 28.68 -31.34
CA ARG A 400 -1.19 28.74 -32.72
C ARG A 400 -2.39 29.68 -32.90
N ALA A 401 -3.07 30.06 -31.81
CA ALA A 401 -4.27 30.90 -31.86
C ALA A 401 -4.00 32.40 -31.61
N CYS A 402 -2.98 32.74 -30.82
CA CYS A 402 -2.71 34.13 -30.42
C CYS A 402 -1.24 34.54 -30.41
N GLY A 403 -0.31 33.65 -30.77
CA GLY A 403 1.13 33.93 -30.85
C GLY A 403 1.87 34.04 -29.52
N LYS A 404 1.17 34.15 -28.38
CA LYS A 404 1.77 34.23 -27.03
C LYS A 404 2.50 32.92 -26.65
N PRO A 405 3.50 32.96 -25.75
CA PRO A 405 4.23 31.77 -25.30
C PRO A 405 3.30 30.70 -24.72
N MET A 406 3.71 29.43 -24.85
CA MET A 406 3.03 28.32 -24.19
C MET A 406 3.85 27.83 -23.00
N VAL A 407 3.18 27.37 -21.95
CA VAL A 407 3.80 26.93 -20.69
C VAL A 407 3.49 25.47 -20.41
N TYR A 408 4.45 24.76 -19.81
CA TYR A 408 4.28 23.35 -19.42
C TYR A 408 3.29 23.22 -18.26
N LYS A 409 2.24 22.43 -18.46
CA LYS A 409 1.21 22.13 -17.45
C LYS A 409 0.96 20.63 -17.36
N ASN A 410 0.54 20.18 -16.18
CA ASN A 410 0.12 18.80 -15.94
C ASN A 410 -1.40 18.74 -15.84
N GLY A 411 -2.02 17.90 -16.67
CA GLY A 411 -3.45 17.64 -16.65
C GLY A 411 -3.77 16.18 -16.32
N ARG A 412 -5.07 15.88 -16.21
CA ARG A 412 -5.55 14.51 -15.99
C ARG A 412 -5.06 13.49 -17.03
N PHE A 413 -4.81 13.93 -18.25
CA PHE A 413 -4.42 13.07 -19.38
C PHE A 413 -2.91 13.05 -19.64
N GLY A 414 -2.12 13.64 -18.75
CA GLY A 414 -0.68 13.80 -18.89
C GLY A 414 -0.25 15.26 -19.06
N PRO A 415 1.04 15.48 -19.30
CA PRO A 415 1.59 16.81 -19.53
C PRO A 415 1.08 17.39 -20.86
N PHE A 416 0.93 18.71 -20.90
CA PHE A 416 0.51 19.47 -22.07
C PHE A 416 1.06 20.89 -22.00
N LEU A 417 1.11 21.57 -23.14
CA LEU A 417 1.42 23.00 -23.20
C LEU A 417 0.11 23.79 -23.20
N GLY A 418 -0.05 24.71 -22.26
CA GLY A 418 -1.17 25.66 -22.23
C GLY A 418 -0.72 27.06 -22.66
N CYS A 419 -1.57 27.83 -23.34
CA CYS A 419 -1.27 29.23 -23.62
C CYS A 419 -1.10 30.04 -22.32
N SER A 420 -0.08 30.90 -22.25
CA SER A 420 0.18 31.78 -21.10
C SER A 420 -0.95 32.78 -20.81
N ASP A 421 -1.83 33.04 -21.79
CA ASP A 421 -2.93 33.99 -21.71
C ASP A 421 -4.25 33.39 -21.18
N TYR A 422 -4.18 32.24 -20.50
CA TYR A 422 -5.37 31.66 -19.88
C TYR A 422 -5.89 32.56 -18.74
N PRO A 423 -7.21 32.83 -18.65
CA PRO A 423 -8.34 32.14 -19.32
C PRO A 423 -8.79 32.73 -20.66
N ASN A 424 -8.19 33.83 -21.14
CA ASN A 424 -8.57 34.52 -22.38
C ASN A 424 -8.28 33.66 -23.62
N CYS A 425 -7.17 32.94 -23.63
CA CYS A 425 -6.87 31.92 -24.64
C CYS A 425 -6.82 30.51 -24.02
N LYS A 426 -7.70 29.61 -24.49
CA LYS A 426 -7.82 28.23 -23.99
C LYS A 426 -7.10 27.19 -24.86
N THR A 427 -6.24 27.63 -25.77
CA THR A 427 -5.51 26.75 -26.68
C THR A 427 -4.48 25.91 -25.92
N ILE A 428 -4.46 24.62 -26.21
CA ILE A 428 -3.52 23.64 -25.67
C ILE A 428 -2.81 22.87 -26.79
N LEU A 429 -1.58 22.43 -26.55
CA LEU A 429 -0.86 21.45 -27.36
C LEU A 429 -0.54 20.24 -26.48
N ASN A 430 -0.81 19.03 -26.97
CA ASN A 430 -0.43 17.83 -26.24
C ASN A 430 1.04 17.52 -26.51
N ILE A 431 1.75 17.00 -25.51
CA ILE A 431 3.13 16.57 -25.66
C ILE A 431 3.27 15.08 -25.32
N ASP A 432 4.31 14.42 -25.85
CA ASP A 432 4.66 13.06 -25.47
C ASP A 432 5.44 13.01 -24.14
N LYS A 433 5.99 11.84 -23.78
CA LYS A 433 6.76 11.68 -22.53
C LYS A 433 8.14 12.35 -22.60
N ASP A 434 8.66 12.54 -23.81
CA ASP A 434 9.98 13.10 -24.08
C ASP A 434 9.90 14.62 -24.29
N GLY A 435 8.69 15.20 -24.24
CA GLY A 435 8.42 16.63 -24.32
C GLY A 435 8.08 17.14 -25.72
N ASN A 436 8.01 16.26 -26.72
CA ASN A 436 7.75 16.67 -28.10
C ASN A 436 6.27 16.98 -28.32
N VAL A 437 5.99 18.07 -29.05
CA VAL A 437 4.62 18.44 -29.44
C VAL A 437 4.02 17.39 -30.37
N LEU A 438 2.91 16.81 -29.93
CA LEU A 438 2.13 15.90 -30.74
C LEU A 438 1.30 16.70 -31.75
N PRO A 439 1.26 16.26 -33.03
CA PRO A 439 0.39 16.89 -34.01
C PRO A 439 -1.07 16.82 -33.54
N PRO A 440 -1.89 17.84 -33.87
CA PRO A 440 -3.29 17.82 -33.53
C PRO A 440 -3.94 16.57 -34.15
N LYS A 441 -4.67 15.82 -33.33
CA LYS A 441 -5.39 14.64 -33.84
C LYS A 441 -6.33 15.09 -34.96
N PRO A 442 -6.40 14.34 -36.08
CA PRO A 442 -7.30 14.69 -37.17
C PRO A 442 -8.73 14.77 -36.64
N PRO A 443 -9.55 15.70 -37.17
CA PRO A 443 -10.93 15.83 -36.75
C PRO A 443 -11.67 14.49 -36.97
N PRO A 444 -12.60 14.14 -36.07
CA PRO A 444 -13.35 12.90 -36.19
C PRO A 444 -14.16 12.92 -37.48
N LYS A 445 -14.10 11.84 -38.27
CA LYS A 445 -14.86 11.75 -39.52
C LYS A 445 -16.32 11.34 -39.23
N PRO A 446 -17.33 12.09 -39.69
CA PRO A 446 -18.73 11.70 -39.54
C PRO A 446 -19.02 10.41 -40.30
N THR A 447 -19.97 9.62 -39.82
CA THR A 447 -20.42 8.37 -40.46
C THR A 447 -21.89 8.38 -40.87
N GLY A 448 -22.65 9.38 -40.41
CA GLY A 448 -24.11 9.46 -40.50
C GLY A 448 -24.86 8.57 -39.51
N ILE A 449 -24.17 7.70 -38.76
CA ILE A 449 -24.82 6.68 -37.94
C ILE A 449 -25.22 7.25 -36.57
N LYS A 450 -26.49 7.13 -36.16
CA LYS A 450 -26.94 7.58 -34.83
C LYS A 450 -26.35 6.72 -33.72
N CYS A 451 -26.06 7.32 -32.57
CA CYS A 451 -25.59 6.63 -31.39
C CYS A 451 -26.79 5.99 -30.66
N TYR A 452 -26.81 4.66 -30.52
CA TYR A 452 -27.88 3.96 -29.81
C TYR A 452 -28.08 4.40 -28.35
N LYS A 453 -27.01 4.85 -27.67
CA LYS A 453 -27.05 5.18 -26.25
C LYS A 453 -27.70 6.53 -25.94
N CYS A 454 -27.34 7.57 -26.69
CA CYS A 454 -27.89 8.91 -26.45
C CYS A 454 -28.94 9.32 -27.48
N LYS A 455 -29.09 8.56 -28.58
CA LYS A 455 -30.01 8.76 -29.72
C LYS A 455 -29.86 10.07 -30.51
N ASP A 456 -29.25 11.07 -29.90
CA ASP A 456 -29.06 12.40 -30.48
C ASP A 456 -27.65 12.66 -31.02
N GLY A 457 -26.67 11.86 -30.61
CA GLY A 457 -25.29 11.99 -31.06
C GLY A 457 -25.03 11.10 -32.26
N GLU A 458 -24.18 11.53 -33.18
CA GLU A 458 -23.70 10.69 -34.28
C GLU A 458 -22.47 9.87 -33.85
N LEU A 459 -22.28 8.66 -34.36
CA LEU A 459 -21.03 7.92 -34.28
C LEU A 459 -20.05 8.49 -35.30
N VAL A 460 -18.84 8.77 -34.83
CA VAL A 460 -17.77 9.36 -35.63
C VAL A 460 -16.53 8.48 -35.54
N ILE A 461 -15.77 8.39 -36.63
CA ILE A 461 -14.50 7.65 -36.67
C ILE A 461 -13.44 8.46 -35.94
N ARG A 462 -12.86 7.87 -34.90
CA ARG A 462 -11.76 8.43 -34.11
C ARG A 462 -10.54 7.53 -34.20
N GLN A 463 -9.36 8.13 -34.08
CA GLN A 463 -8.09 7.39 -34.05
C GLN A 463 -7.63 7.14 -32.61
N SER A 464 -7.13 5.93 -32.34
CA SER A 464 -6.47 5.53 -31.10
C SER A 464 -5.11 4.91 -31.38
N LYS A 465 -4.32 4.64 -30.32
CA LYS A 465 -3.06 3.88 -30.45
C LYS A 465 -3.27 2.45 -30.99
N ARG A 466 -4.47 1.88 -30.83
CA ARG A 466 -4.84 0.53 -31.31
C ARG A 466 -5.55 0.56 -32.67
N GLY A 467 -5.52 1.71 -33.37
CA GLY A 467 -6.22 1.92 -34.63
C GLY A 467 -7.57 2.66 -34.49
N PRO A 468 -8.33 2.78 -35.60
CA PRO A 468 -9.58 3.52 -35.65
C PRO A 468 -10.72 2.82 -34.91
N PHE A 469 -11.64 3.59 -34.37
CA PHE A 469 -12.84 3.11 -33.69
C PHE A 469 -14.02 4.08 -33.90
N LEU A 470 -15.24 3.60 -33.69
CA LEU A 470 -16.45 4.42 -33.71
C LEU A 470 -16.73 4.94 -32.30
N GLY A 471 -16.77 6.26 -32.13
CA GLY A 471 -17.11 6.90 -30.87
C GLY A 471 -18.24 7.88 -31.04
N CYS A 472 -19.06 8.10 -30.01
CA CYS A 472 -20.10 9.13 -30.08
C CYS A 472 -19.49 10.56 -30.21
N GLY A 473 -20.05 11.38 -31.09
CA GLY A 473 -19.67 12.78 -31.31
C GLY A 473 -19.84 13.66 -30.08
N ARG A 474 -20.83 13.36 -29.23
CA ARG A 474 -21.10 14.03 -27.94
C ARG A 474 -20.14 13.68 -26.79
N PHE A 475 -18.96 13.12 -27.07
CA PHE A 475 -17.94 12.92 -26.03
C PHE A 475 -17.51 14.27 -25.41
N PRO A 476 -17.35 14.40 -24.08
CA PRO A 476 -17.33 13.34 -23.06
C PRO A 476 -18.70 13.00 -22.42
N LYS A 477 -19.79 13.67 -22.81
CA LYS A 477 -21.14 13.44 -22.27
C LYS A 477 -21.68 12.05 -22.61
N CYS A 478 -21.38 11.56 -23.82
CA CYS A 478 -21.65 10.18 -24.21
C CYS A 478 -20.34 9.46 -24.56
N ARG A 479 -20.05 8.37 -23.87
CA ARG A 479 -18.80 7.59 -23.98
C ARG A 479 -18.96 6.28 -24.76
N THR A 480 -19.99 6.19 -25.61
CA THR A 480 -20.21 5.01 -26.44
C THR A 480 -19.03 4.79 -27.38
N ILE A 481 -18.52 3.56 -27.38
CA ILE A 481 -17.46 3.08 -28.25
C ILE A 481 -17.91 1.78 -28.92
N ILE A 482 -17.74 1.69 -30.23
CA ILE A 482 -18.01 0.51 -31.04
C ILE A 482 -16.79 0.22 -31.90
N SER A 483 -16.54 -1.07 -32.15
CA SER A 483 -15.48 -1.51 -33.06
C SER A 483 -15.70 -0.93 -34.45
N ILE A 484 -14.64 -0.44 -35.09
CA ILE A 484 -14.71 0.06 -36.47
C ILE A 484 -15.17 -1.03 -37.47
N LYS A 485 -14.94 -2.31 -37.14
CA LYS A 485 -15.39 -3.45 -37.97
C LYS A 485 -16.92 -3.51 -38.14
N GLN A 486 -17.67 -2.85 -37.26
CA GLN A 486 -19.13 -2.80 -37.31
C GLN A 486 -19.65 -1.67 -38.21
N LEU A 487 -18.78 -0.85 -38.81
CA LEU A 487 -19.19 0.34 -39.57
C LEU A 487 -20.19 0.01 -40.68
N GLU A 488 -19.86 -0.92 -41.57
CA GLU A 488 -20.73 -1.27 -42.71
C GLU A 488 -22.02 -1.98 -42.26
N HIS A 489 -21.93 -2.85 -41.24
CA HIS A 489 -23.10 -3.50 -40.63
C HIS A 489 -24.07 -2.47 -40.03
N LEU A 490 -23.55 -1.48 -39.31
CA LEU A 490 -24.38 -0.42 -38.70
C LEU A 490 -24.99 0.52 -39.74
N LYS A 491 -24.28 0.83 -40.83
CA LYS A 491 -24.88 1.58 -41.96
C LYS A 491 -26.07 0.83 -42.53
N LYS A 492 -25.92 -0.49 -42.77
CA LYS A 492 -27.00 -1.34 -43.26
C LYS A 492 -28.20 -1.37 -42.32
N LEU A 493 -27.97 -1.62 -41.03
CA LEU A 493 -29.04 -1.61 -40.02
C LEU A 493 -29.75 -0.26 -39.93
N GLN A 494 -29.03 0.86 -40.07
CA GLN A 494 -29.65 2.18 -40.06
C GLN A 494 -30.47 2.46 -41.31
N ALA A 495 -30.00 2.01 -42.49
CA ALA A 495 -30.74 2.11 -43.73
C ALA A 495 -32.02 1.26 -43.71
N GLU A 496 -31.98 0.10 -43.06
CA GLU A 496 -33.13 -0.79 -42.83
C GLU A 496 -34.06 -0.31 -41.70
N GLY A 497 -33.76 0.84 -41.06
CA GLY A 497 -34.54 1.38 -39.94
C GLY A 497 -34.43 0.60 -38.63
N GLN A 498 -33.54 -0.40 -38.56
CA GLN A 498 -33.30 -1.23 -37.38
C GLN A 498 -32.30 -0.59 -36.40
N TRP A 499 -31.71 0.55 -36.76
CA TRP A 499 -30.79 1.30 -35.92
C TRP A 499 -31.11 2.81 -35.93
N PRO A 500 -31.08 3.50 -34.77
CA PRO A 500 -30.74 3.01 -33.43
C PRO A 500 -31.91 2.25 -32.76
N PRO A 501 -31.65 1.13 -32.06
CA PRO A 501 -32.69 0.34 -31.41
C PRO A 501 -33.33 1.06 -30.21
N LYS A 502 -34.46 0.54 -29.73
CA LYS A 502 -35.20 1.14 -28.61
C LYS A 502 -34.49 0.88 -27.29
N THR A 503 -33.97 -0.33 -27.10
CA THR A 503 -33.37 -0.80 -25.86
C THR A 503 -31.86 -1.06 -25.97
N PHE A 504 -31.18 -1.09 -24.82
CA PHE A 504 -29.75 -1.43 -24.77
C PHE A 504 -29.47 -2.91 -25.09
N GLU A 505 -30.42 -3.79 -24.78
CA GLU A 505 -30.28 -5.23 -25.01
C GLU A 505 -30.35 -5.58 -26.49
N GLU A 506 -31.27 -4.95 -27.23
CA GLU A 506 -31.32 -5.01 -28.70
C GLU A 506 -30.01 -4.53 -29.32
N ALA A 507 -29.44 -3.42 -28.82
CA ALA A 507 -28.15 -2.93 -29.30
C ALA A 507 -27.02 -3.94 -29.08
N ASP A 508 -26.96 -4.58 -27.91
CA ASP A 508 -25.95 -5.60 -27.62
C ASP A 508 -26.12 -6.87 -28.47
N LEU A 509 -27.36 -7.24 -28.79
CA LEU A 509 -27.66 -8.34 -29.73
C LEU A 509 -27.21 -8.00 -31.16
N LEU A 510 -27.58 -6.83 -31.67
CA LEU A 510 -27.22 -6.35 -33.01
C LEU A 510 -25.69 -6.17 -33.17
N LEU A 511 -24.99 -5.85 -32.09
CA LEU A 511 -23.53 -5.73 -32.04
C LEU A 511 -22.81 -7.07 -31.74
N GLY A 512 -23.53 -8.17 -31.57
CA GLY A 512 -22.96 -9.50 -31.30
C GLY A 512 -22.27 -9.65 -29.95
N ARG A 513 -22.64 -8.82 -28.96
CA ARG A 513 -22.02 -8.81 -27.61
C ARG A 513 -22.68 -9.78 -26.63
N LYS A 514 -23.93 -10.17 -26.87
CA LYS A 514 -24.64 -11.22 -26.12
C LYS A 514 -25.16 -12.28 -27.09
N LYS A 515 -25.03 -13.57 -26.73
CA LYS A 515 -25.80 -14.64 -27.38
C LYS A 515 -27.26 -14.50 -26.94
N ALA A 516 -28.20 -14.57 -27.89
CA ALA A 516 -29.63 -14.55 -27.59
C ALA A 516 -29.97 -15.65 -26.57
N LYS A 517 -30.58 -15.27 -25.43
CA LYS A 517 -31.17 -16.26 -24.52
C LYS A 517 -32.34 -16.90 -25.26
N LYS A 518 -32.23 -18.18 -25.63
CA LYS A 518 -33.38 -18.96 -26.10
C LYS A 518 -34.45 -18.94 -25.00
N ALA A 519 -35.63 -18.42 -25.31
CA ALA A 519 -36.78 -18.49 -24.43
C ALA A 519 -37.10 -19.97 -24.14
N LYS A 520 -37.08 -20.36 -22.86
CA LYS A 520 -37.67 -21.63 -22.43
C LYS A 520 -39.18 -21.49 -22.65
N ALA A 521 -39.71 -22.23 -23.63
CA ALA A 521 -41.14 -22.46 -23.73
C ALA A 521 -41.57 -23.30 -22.53
N THR A 522 -42.29 -22.68 -21.61
CA THR A 522 -43.06 -23.38 -20.58
C THR A 522 -44.20 -24.10 -21.27
N LYS A 523 -44.20 -25.43 -21.19
CA LYS A 523 -45.39 -26.26 -21.34
C LYS A 523 -46.07 -26.37 -19.98
#